data_AF-A0A6J5CRT3-F1
#
_entry.id   AF-A0A6J5CRT3-F1
#
_cell.length_a   1.000
_cell.length_b   1.000
_cell.length_c   1.000
_cell.angle_alpha   90.00
_cell.angle_beta   90.00
_cell.angle_gamma   90.00
#
_symmetry.space_group_name_H-M   'P 1'
#
loop_
_entity.id
_entity.type
_entity.pdbx_description
1 polymer ?
#
loop_
_entity_poly.entity_id
_entity_poly.type
_entity_poly.pdbx_seq_one_letter_code
_entity_poly.pdbx_strand_id
1 'polypeptide(L)'
;MIKAMFPMTIALVTGSVCAKSTCSDIPGQQSYPPLRIERGTICFIQESVHDPKTGAPIEASAFSLYYISDGGSPVKAEGRGLLYDDTPGEIVDAFSSRTDRNHGERIFVTHFVKVRESLVEPNSSGKFYSVSVFERMGSTLRRDERSSEWYGADYSWLSDGRKVIYKFPYQSRTDVRRAIYSPFALLMNREEPIPVTLKEKSYLYNGPNIKNKTKKYLIAGDRVNVDKVTAGWCEVNYSGGAKKPLQMWLMCDALDTDMNEKNQIGGRCGNHENGCRFRE
;
A
#
# COMPACT_ATOMS: atom_id res chain seq x y z
N MET A 1 -45.63 63.02 38.70
CA MET A 1 -45.11 61.64 38.78
C MET A 1 -45.66 60.84 37.61
N ILE A 2 -44.86 60.62 36.56
CA ILE A 2 -45.22 59.75 35.44
C ILE A 2 -44.07 58.75 35.30
N LYS A 3 -44.33 57.47 35.62
CA LYS A 3 -43.36 56.37 35.46
C LYS A 3 -43.35 55.97 33.98
N ALA A 4 -42.27 56.27 33.29
CA ALA A 4 -41.99 55.71 31.97
C ALA A 4 -41.46 54.26 32.15
N MET A 5 -42.16 53.28 31.59
CA MET A 5 -41.63 51.92 31.42
C MET A 5 -41.05 51.82 30.00
N PHE A 6 -39.73 51.62 29.92
CA PHE A 6 -39.03 51.25 28.69
C PHE A 6 -39.08 49.73 28.52
N PRO A 7 -39.61 49.18 27.41
CA PRO A 7 -39.45 47.77 27.11
C PRO A 7 -38.05 47.51 26.57
N MET A 8 -37.24 46.79 27.35
CA MET A 8 -35.92 46.31 26.96
C MET A 8 -36.09 45.15 25.97
N THR A 9 -35.87 45.42 24.69
CA THR A 9 -35.88 44.40 23.63
C THR A 9 -34.55 43.66 23.66
N ILE A 10 -34.56 42.41 24.16
CA ILE A 10 -33.40 41.53 24.11
C ILE A 10 -33.33 40.94 22.70
N ALA A 11 -32.42 41.45 21.87
CA ALA A 11 -32.09 40.86 20.59
C ALA A 11 -31.24 39.60 20.83
N LEU A 12 -31.87 38.43 20.76
CA LEU A 12 -31.18 37.14 20.71
C LEU A 12 -30.54 36.99 19.32
N VAL A 13 -29.26 37.35 19.22
CA VAL A 13 -28.43 37.01 18.07
C VAL A 13 -28.11 35.51 18.16
N THR A 14 -28.96 34.68 17.56
CA THR A 14 -28.64 33.27 17.32
C THR A 14 -27.62 33.20 16.19
N GLY A 15 -26.35 33.36 16.54
CA GLY A 15 -25.26 32.97 15.65
C GLY A 15 -25.34 31.47 15.46
N SER A 16 -25.80 31.02 14.29
CA SER A 16 -25.71 29.62 13.89
C SER A 16 -24.23 29.30 13.72
N VAL A 17 -23.58 28.87 14.81
CA VAL A 17 -22.27 28.25 14.73
C VAL A 17 -22.49 26.93 14.02
N CYS A 18 -22.23 26.88 12.70
CA CYS A 18 -22.14 25.60 11.99
C CYS A 18 -21.05 24.78 12.68
N ALA A 19 -21.47 23.85 13.54
CA ALA A 19 -20.56 22.92 14.18
C ALA A 19 -19.87 22.12 13.07
N LYS A 20 -18.53 22.14 13.05
CA LYS A 20 -17.75 21.35 12.09
C LYS A 20 -18.00 19.88 12.39
N SER A 21 -18.32 19.09 11.36
CA SER A 21 -18.44 17.64 11.51
C SER A 21 -17.14 17.03 12.03
N THR A 22 -17.29 16.02 12.85
CA THR A 22 -16.23 15.28 13.53
C THR A 22 -16.44 13.78 13.31
N CYS A 23 -15.43 12.97 13.63
CA CYS A 23 -15.57 11.53 13.49
C CYS A 23 -16.62 10.93 14.42
N SER A 24 -16.95 11.59 15.54
CA SER A 24 -18.03 11.16 16.45
C SER A 24 -19.43 11.36 15.87
N ASP A 25 -19.58 12.13 14.79
CA ASP A 25 -20.86 12.31 14.12
C ASP A 25 -21.19 11.18 13.13
N ILE A 26 -20.24 10.25 12.91
CA ILE A 26 -20.39 9.14 11.97
C ILE A 26 -20.95 7.92 12.72
N PRO A 27 -22.03 7.28 12.22
CA PRO A 27 -22.57 6.07 12.84
C PRO A 27 -21.54 4.92 12.82
N GLY A 28 -21.38 4.25 13.96
CA GLY A 28 -20.46 3.14 14.14
C GLY A 28 -19.45 3.40 15.25
N GLN A 29 -18.49 2.49 15.40
CA GLN A 29 -17.44 2.61 16.40
C GLN A 29 -16.17 3.17 15.76
N GLN A 30 -15.60 4.24 16.33
CA GLN A 30 -14.25 4.66 15.95
C GLN A 30 -13.24 3.62 16.42
N SER A 31 -12.53 2.98 15.49
CA SER A 31 -11.65 1.84 15.78
C SER A 31 -10.17 2.14 15.67
N TYR A 32 -9.80 3.32 15.21
CA TYR A 32 -8.41 3.81 15.18
C TYR A 32 -8.39 5.35 15.34
N PRO A 33 -7.35 5.97 15.91
CA PRO A 33 -7.31 7.43 16.05
C PRO A 33 -7.53 8.17 14.71
N PRO A 34 -8.33 9.26 14.69
CA PRO A 34 -8.50 10.06 13.48
C PRO A 34 -7.16 10.57 12.93
N LEU A 35 -6.97 10.47 11.62
CA LEU A 35 -5.76 10.94 10.95
C LEU A 35 -6.00 12.31 10.33
N ARG A 36 -5.25 13.32 10.78
CA ARG A 36 -5.26 14.66 10.17
C ARG A 36 -4.36 14.68 8.94
N ILE A 37 -4.89 15.23 7.86
CA ILE A 37 -4.20 15.41 6.57
C ILE A 37 -4.34 16.87 6.12
N GLU A 38 -3.68 17.28 5.02
CA GLU A 38 -3.54 18.69 4.65
C GLU A 38 -4.86 19.47 4.47
N ARG A 39 -5.98 18.78 4.16
CA ARG A 39 -7.28 19.41 3.88
C ARG A 39 -8.47 18.77 4.60
N GLY A 40 -8.21 18.04 5.67
CA GLY A 40 -9.29 17.42 6.44
C GLY A 40 -8.84 16.32 7.38
N THR A 41 -9.79 15.45 7.73
CA THR A 41 -9.60 14.36 8.69
C THR A 41 -10.12 13.06 8.11
N ILE A 42 -9.40 11.98 8.38
CA ILE A 42 -9.83 10.62 8.07
C ILE A 42 -10.28 9.95 9.36
N CYS A 43 -11.47 9.37 9.33
CA CYS A 43 -12.07 8.60 10.41
C CYS A 43 -12.08 7.12 10.02
N PHE A 44 -11.80 6.25 10.99
CA PHE A 44 -11.75 4.80 10.81
C PHE A 44 -12.88 4.20 11.62
N ILE A 45 -13.94 3.83 10.92
CA ILE A 45 -15.22 3.43 11.53
C ILE A 45 -15.43 1.94 11.29
N GLN A 46 -15.63 1.19 12.36
CA GLN A 46 -16.11 -0.18 12.28
C GLN A 46 -17.63 -0.17 12.13
N GLU A 47 -18.11 -0.85 11.10
CA GLU A 47 -19.51 -0.95 10.74
C GLU A 47 -19.87 -2.37 10.33
N SER A 48 -21.15 -2.72 10.45
CA SER A 48 -21.67 -4.00 10.02
C SER A 48 -21.59 -4.14 8.50
N VAL A 49 -21.17 -5.32 8.04
CA VAL A 49 -21.20 -5.67 6.62
C VAL A 49 -22.63 -6.03 6.24
N HIS A 50 -23.08 -5.56 5.08
CA HIS A 50 -24.40 -5.88 4.55
C HIS A 50 -24.26 -6.70 3.27
N ASP A 51 -25.17 -7.66 3.09
CA ASP A 51 -25.26 -8.45 1.88
C ASP A 51 -25.58 -7.54 0.69
N PRO A 52 -24.75 -7.53 -0.37
CA PRO A 52 -24.92 -6.58 -1.47
C PRO A 52 -26.18 -6.85 -2.32
N LYS A 53 -26.79 -8.03 -2.24
CA LYS A 53 -28.00 -8.39 -2.99
C LYS A 53 -29.27 -8.10 -2.20
N THR A 54 -29.26 -8.39 -0.91
CA THR A 54 -30.45 -8.31 -0.06
C THR A 54 -30.46 -7.07 0.84
N GLY A 55 -29.30 -6.44 1.05
CA GLY A 55 -29.12 -5.31 1.97
C GLY A 55 -29.20 -5.71 3.44
N ALA A 56 -29.38 -7.00 3.77
CA ALA A 56 -29.45 -7.47 5.15
C ALA A 56 -28.06 -7.46 5.79
N PRO A 57 -27.95 -7.15 7.09
CA PRO A 57 -26.67 -7.28 7.80
C PRO A 57 -26.22 -8.74 7.80
N ILE A 58 -24.92 -8.94 7.56
CA ILE A 58 -24.23 -10.22 7.74
C ILE A 58 -23.54 -10.18 9.11
N GLU A 59 -23.33 -11.34 9.73
CA GLU A 59 -22.51 -11.50 10.95
C GLU A 59 -21.02 -11.28 10.67
N ALA A 60 -20.68 -10.08 10.18
CA ALA A 60 -19.32 -9.61 9.97
C ALA A 60 -19.31 -8.09 10.15
N SER A 61 -18.16 -7.55 10.56
CA SER A 61 -17.92 -6.12 10.53
C SER A 61 -16.63 -5.84 9.77
N ALA A 62 -16.53 -4.65 9.20
CA ALA A 62 -15.38 -4.19 8.45
C ALA A 62 -15.01 -2.77 8.88
N PHE A 63 -13.76 -2.39 8.64
CA PHE A 63 -13.33 -1.00 8.78
C PHE A 63 -13.59 -0.23 7.50
N SER A 64 -14.35 0.84 7.63
CA SER A 64 -14.60 1.83 6.58
C SER A 64 -13.88 3.13 6.91
N LEU A 65 -13.32 3.73 5.87
CA LEU A 65 -12.70 5.04 5.97
C LEU A 65 -13.73 6.10 5.57
N TYR A 66 -13.80 7.17 6.34
CA TYR A 66 -14.56 8.37 6.01
C TYR A 66 -13.63 9.57 5.99
N TYR A 67 -13.82 10.43 5.02
CA TYR A 67 -13.08 11.68 4.90
C TYR A 67 -13.99 12.87 5.19
N ILE A 68 -13.56 13.72 6.11
CA ILE A 68 -14.19 14.98 6.44
C ILE A 68 -13.28 16.08 5.90
N SER A 69 -13.62 16.64 4.74
CA SER A 69 -12.96 17.86 4.26
C SER A 69 -13.19 19.03 5.22
N ASP A 70 -12.29 20.01 5.25
CA ASP A 70 -12.42 21.15 6.16
C ASP A 70 -13.77 21.89 6.00
N GLY A 71 -14.64 21.77 7.00
CA GLY A 71 -15.98 22.36 6.99
C GLY A 71 -17.03 21.60 6.17
N GLY A 72 -16.67 20.44 5.61
CA GLY A 72 -17.60 19.55 4.89
C GLY A 72 -18.19 18.44 5.76
N SER A 73 -19.14 17.71 5.19
CA SER A 73 -19.72 16.51 5.79
C SER A 73 -18.82 15.28 5.58
N PRO A 74 -18.93 14.24 6.44
CA PRO A 74 -18.21 12.99 6.24
C PRO A 74 -18.64 12.29 4.94
N VAL A 75 -17.66 11.85 4.15
CA VAL A 75 -17.86 11.08 2.92
C VAL A 75 -17.10 9.76 3.03
N LYS A 76 -17.78 8.64 2.83
CA LYS A 76 -17.16 7.31 2.83
C LYS A 76 -16.19 7.17 1.66
N ALA A 77 -15.04 6.55 1.89
CA ALA A 77 -14.06 6.29 0.85
C ALA A 77 -14.61 5.33 -0.22
N GLU A 78 -14.25 5.61 -1.48
CA GLU A 78 -14.61 4.82 -2.66
C GLU A 78 -13.63 3.67 -2.89
N GLY A 79 -14.12 2.62 -3.56
CA GLY A 79 -13.37 1.41 -3.87
C GLY A 79 -13.60 0.31 -2.84
N ARG A 80 -12.76 -0.73 -2.90
CA ARG A 80 -12.81 -1.80 -1.89
C ARG A 80 -12.38 -1.23 -0.54
N GLY A 81 -13.04 -1.66 0.54
CA GLY A 81 -12.63 -1.31 1.91
C GLY A 81 -11.35 -2.03 2.33
N LEU A 82 -11.04 -1.99 3.62
CA LEU A 82 -10.03 -2.88 4.18
C LEU A 82 -10.52 -4.33 4.10
N LEU A 83 -9.57 -5.27 4.09
CA LEU A 83 -9.90 -6.70 4.15
C LEU A 83 -10.66 -7.00 5.44
N TYR A 84 -11.50 -8.02 5.41
CA TYR A 84 -12.19 -8.58 6.58
C TYR A 84 -12.45 -10.07 6.32
N ASP A 85 -12.64 -10.85 7.38
CA ASP A 85 -13.15 -12.23 7.31
C ASP A 85 -14.42 -12.31 8.17
N ASP A 86 -14.44 -13.15 9.20
CA ASP A 86 -15.44 -13.10 10.28
C ASP A 86 -15.26 -11.86 11.18
N THR A 87 -14.04 -11.32 11.23
CA THR A 87 -13.66 -10.15 12.00
C THR A 87 -13.12 -9.03 11.10
N PRO A 88 -13.26 -7.76 11.53
CA PRO A 88 -12.71 -6.61 10.80
C PRO A 88 -11.18 -6.57 10.83
N GLY A 89 -10.53 -7.41 11.64
CA GLY A 89 -9.09 -7.38 11.87
C GLY A 89 -8.65 -6.23 12.78
N GLU A 90 -7.43 -5.76 12.58
CA GLU A 90 -6.79 -4.70 13.36
C GLU A 90 -6.02 -3.75 12.44
N ILE A 91 -6.24 -2.44 12.60
CA ILE A 91 -5.42 -1.41 11.95
C ILE A 91 -4.14 -1.26 12.76
N VAL A 92 -3.01 -1.65 12.17
CA VAL A 92 -1.69 -1.56 12.79
C VAL A 92 -1.19 -0.13 12.76
N ASP A 93 -1.32 0.52 11.61
CA ASP A 93 -0.92 1.90 11.43
C ASP A 93 -1.66 2.58 10.28
N ALA A 94 -1.88 3.88 10.42
CA ALA A 94 -2.37 4.72 9.33
C ALA A 94 -1.60 6.04 9.31
N PHE A 95 -1.10 6.40 8.13
CA PHE A 95 -0.33 7.63 7.96
C PHE A 95 -0.46 8.17 6.54
N SER A 96 -0.22 9.47 6.38
CA SER A 96 -0.09 10.10 5.09
C SER A 96 1.38 10.28 4.69
N SER A 97 1.66 10.17 3.39
CA SER A 97 2.97 10.49 2.83
C SER A 97 2.81 10.93 1.38
N ARG A 98 3.68 11.85 0.95
CA ARG A 98 3.87 12.17 -0.46
C ARG A 98 4.83 11.13 -1.05
N THR A 99 4.46 10.53 -2.18
CA THR A 99 5.25 9.49 -2.85
C THR A 99 6.14 10.03 -3.97
N ASP A 100 5.79 11.18 -4.55
CA ASP A 100 6.66 11.98 -5.40
C ASP A 100 6.20 13.46 -5.46
N ARG A 101 6.86 14.29 -6.26
CA ARG A 101 6.52 15.72 -6.41
C ARG A 101 5.24 15.98 -7.22
N ASN A 102 4.79 15.00 -8.00
CA ASN A 102 3.70 15.15 -8.97
C ASN A 102 2.39 14.54 -8.46
N HIS A 103 2.44 13.61 -7.52
CA HIS A 103 1.30 12.97 -6.89
C HIS A 103 0.99 13.64 -5.56
N GLY A 104 -0.30 13.74 -5.26
CA GLY A 104 -0.80 14.31 -4.01
C GLY A 104 -0.41 13.49 -2.78
N GLU A 105 -0.74 14.03 -1.61
CA GLU A 105 -0.69 13.28 -0.35
C GLU A 105 -1.51 11.98 -0.46
N ARG A 106 -0.84 10.84 -0.24
CA ARG A 106 -1.45 9.50 -0.19
C ARG A 106 -1.58 9.02 1.24
N ILE A 107 -2.57 8.18 1.49
CA ILE A 107 -2.85 7.61 2.80
C ILE A 107 -2.62 6.11 2.76
N PHE A 108 -1.78 5.62 3.65
CA PHE A 108 -1.41 4.23 3.79
C PHE A 108 -2.04 3.68 5.05
N VAL A 109 -2.72 2.55 4.92
CA VAL A 109 -3.32 1.83 6.05
C VAL A 109 -2.76 0.42 6.09
N THR A 110 -1.90 0.14 7.06
CA THR A 110 -1.44 -1.22 7.35
C THR A 110 -2.42 -1.89 8.27
N HIS A 111 -2.93 -3.03 7.85
CA HIS A 111 -4.02 -3.74 8.51
C HIS A 111 -3.80 -5.24 8.41
N PHE A 112 -4.22 -6.00 9.42
CA PHE A 112 -4.27 -7.45 9.32
C PHE A 112 -5.61 -8.02 9.78
N VAL A 113 -6.01 -9.14 9.18
CA VAL A 113 -7.09 -9.99 9.69
C VAL A 113 -6.50 -11.24 10.33
N LYS A 114 -7.16 -11.79 11.34
CA LYS A 114 -6.90 -13.16 11.77
C LYS A 114 -7.71 -14.08 10.86
N VAL A 115 -7.05 -14.99 10.17
CA VAL A 115 -7.73 -15.97 9.31
C VAL A 115 -8.36 -17.03 10.21
N ARG A 116 -9.65 -17.31 10.01
CA ARG A 116 -10.35 -18.36 10.76
C ARG A 116 -9.70 -19.73 10.60
N GLU A 117 -9.80 -20.55 11.64
CA GLU A 117 -9.10 -21.85 11.72
C GLU A 117 -9.44 -22.80 10.56
N SER A 118 -10.64 -22.70 9.99
CA SER A 118 -11.04 -23.55 8.84
C SER A 118 -10.36 -23.19 7.52
N LEU A 119 -9.79 -21.99 7.40
CA LEU A 119 -9.12 -21.48 6.19
C LEU A 119 -7.63 -21.22 6.40
N VAL A 120 -7.16 -21.18 7.64
CA VAL A 120 -5.78 -20.81 7.95
C VAL A 120 -4.79 -21.79 7.31
N GLU A 121 -3.77 -21.24 6.64
CA GLU A 121 -2.70 -22.04 6.08
C GLU A 121 -1.92 -22.74 7.20
N PRO A 122 -1.69 -24.07 7.12
CA PRO A 122 -0.83 -24.76 8.06
C PRO A 122 0.56 -24.14 8.13
N ASN A 123 1.17 -24.12 9.31
CA ASN A 123 2.49 -23.53 9.54
C ASN A 123 2.58 -22.04 9.13
N SER A 124 1.50 -21.28 9.32
CA SER A 124 1.48 -19.84 9.13
C SER A 124 1.26 -19.09 10.44
N SER A 125 1.43 -17.77 10.38
CA SER A 125 1.11 -16.86 11.48
C SER A 125 -0.37 -16.78 11.86
N GLY A 126 -1.28 -17.24 11.01
CA GLY A 126 -2.71 -16.97 11.11
C GLY A 126 -3.12 -15.49 10.95
N LYS A 127 -2.16 -14.56 10.79
CA LYS A 127 -2.41 -13.13 10.56
C LYS A 127 -2.13 -12.79 9.11
N PHE A 128 -3.15 -12.36 8.38
CA PHE A 128 -3.06 -11.98 6.97
C PHE A 128 -3.01 -10.46 6.85
N TYR A 129 -1.84 -9.94 6.52
CA TYR A 129 -1.56 -8.51 6.44
C TYR A 129 -1.88 -7.96 5.04
N SER A 130 -2.20 -6.68 4.99
CA SER A 130 -2.32 -5.90 3.76
C SER A 130 -1.93 -4.44 4.00
N VAL A 131 -1.61 -3.73 2.92
CA VAL A 131 -1.54 -2.26 2.94
C VAL A 131 -2.52 -1.74 1.90
N SER A 132 -3.49 -0.96 2.36
CA SER A 132 -4.40 -0.24 1.46
C SER A 132 -3.94 1.20 1.30
N VAL A 133 -3.89 1.66 0.06
CA VAL A 133 -3.46 3.01 -0.31
C VAL A 133 -4.67 3.78 -0.82
N PHE A 134 -4.88 4.98 -0.29
CA PHE A 134 -5.96 5.87 -0.68
C PHE A 134 -5.40 7.20 -1.18
N GLU A 135 -6.06 7.75 -2.19
CA GLU A 135 -5.79 9.07 -2.73
C GLU A 135 -6.99 9.97 -2.53
N ARG A 136 -6.74 11.26 -2.32
CA ARG A 136 -7.80 12.25 -2.25
C ARG A 136 -8.23 12.68 -3.65
N MET A 137 -9.53 12.60 -3.92
CA MET A 137 -10.16 13.11 -5.13
C MET A 137 -11.25 14.11 -4.76
N GLY A 138 -10.95 15.41 -4.89
CA GLY A 138 -11.86 16.45 -4.43
C GLY A 138 -12.14 16.36 -2.92
N SER A 139 -13.40 16.12 -2.57
CA SER A 139 -13.92 15.95 -1.21
C SER A 139 -14.13 14.48 -0.81
N THR A 140 -13.61 13.52 -1.58
CA THR A 140 -13.66 12.09 -1.26
C THR A 140 -12.25 11.48 -1.21
N LEU A 141 -12.16 10.28 -0.66
CA LEU A 141 -11.02 9.38 -0.80
C LEU A 141 -11.39 8.26 -1.75
N ARG A 142 -10.45 7.85 -2.59
CA ARG A 142 -10.58 6.67 -3.42
C ARG A 142 -9.41 5.74 -3.18
N ARG A 143 -9.67 4.44 -3.03
CA ARG A 143 -8.61 3.44 -2.93
C ARG A 143 -7.85 3.37 -4.27
N ASP A 144 -6.53 3.50 -4.19
CA ASP A 144 -5.62 3.26 -5.30
C ASP A 144 -5.37 1.75 -5.38
N GLU A 145 -6.09 1.10 -6.29
CA GLU A 145 -6.01 -0.35 -6.50
C GLU A 145 -4.60 -0.77 -6.93
N ARG A 146 -3.91 -0.01 -7.79
CA ARG A 146 -2.56 -0.37 -8.25
C ARG A 146 -1.56 -0.32 -7.10
N SER A 147 -1.50 0.79 -6.37
CA SER A 147 -0.57 0.90 -5.24
C SER A 147 -0.89 -0.14 -4.17
N SER A 148 -2.18 -0.39 -3.90
CA SER A 148 -2.57 -1.39 -2.91
C SER A 148 -2.23 -2.82 -3.34
N GLU A 149 -2.39 -3.17 -4.62
CA GLU A 149 -1.99 -4.47 -5.17
C GLU A 149 -0.46 -4.64 -5.19
N TRP A 150 0.29 -3.56 -5.39
CA TRP A 150 1.74 -3.55 -5.30
C TRP A 150 2.22 -3.94 -3.89
N TYR A 151 1.57 -3.42 -2.85
CA TYR A 151 1.83 -3.89 -1.48
C TYR A 151 1.31 -5.32 -1.27
N GLY A 152 0.19 -5.65 -1.90
CA GLY A 152 -0.42 -6.97 -1.82
C GLY A 152 -0.95 -7.31 -0.44
N ALA A 153 -1.29 -8.58 -0.26
CA ALA A 153 -1.72 -9.12 1.02
C ALA A 153 -1.27 -10.57 1.15
N ASP A 154 -0.71 -10.93 2.30
CA ASP A 154 -0.26 -12.29 2.60
C ASP A 154 -0.13 -12.50 4.12
N TYR A 155 0.14 -13.74 4.54
CA TYR A 155 0.45 -14.06 5.93
C TYR A 155 1.70 -13.31 6.41
N SER A 156 1.67 -12.82 7.66
CA SER A 156 2.81 -12.18 8.33
C SER A 156 4.08 -13.02 8.21
N TRP A 157 3.94 -14.34 8.34
CA TRP A 157 4.98 -15.30 8.02
C TRP A 157 4.40 -16.66 7.63
N LEU A 158 5.18 -17.41 6.84
CA LEU A 158 4.95 -18.81 6.48
C LEU A 158 6.20 -19.65 6.83
N SER A 159 5.98 -20.88 7.27
CA SER A 159 7.01 -21.82 7.69
C SER A 159 6.88 -23.15 6.94
N ASP A 160 8.00 -23.82 6.68
CA ASP A 160 8.03 -25.20 6.18
C ASP A 160 7.88 -26.26 7.29
N GLY A 161 7.51 -25.82 8.51
CA GLY A 161 7.45 -26.65 9.72
C GLY A 161 8.77 -26.69 10.48
N ARG A 162 9.88 -26.18 9.91
CA ARG A 162 11.19 -26.09 10.57
C ARG A 162 11.68 -24.67 10.72
N LYS A 163 11.48 -23.84 9.70
CA LYS A 163 11.90 -22.44 9.69
C LYS A 163 10.92 -21.57 8.92
N VAL A 164 10.93 -20.28 9.24
CA VAL A 164 10.24 -19.26 8.45
C VAL A 164 10.89 -19.17 7.07
N ILE A 165 10.08 -19.36 6.02
CA ILE A 165 10.50 -19.34 4.61
C ILE A 165 9.96 -18.14 3.84
N TYR A 166 9.02 -17.40 4.44
CA TYR A 166 8.50 -16.15 3.92
C TYR A 166 8.04 -15.25 5.07
N LYS A 167 8.23 -13.94 4.91
CA LYS A 167 7.68 -12.91 5.79
C LYS A 167 7.04 -11.83 4.93
N PHE A 168 5.82 -11.43 5.26
CA PHE A 168 5.20 -10.29 4.61
C PHE A 168 6.04 -9.03 4.89
N PRO A 169 6.48 -8.30 3.86
CA PRO A 169 7.48 -7.25 4.04
C PRO A 169 6.91 -5.96 4.65
N TYR A 170 5.59 -5.73 4.62
CA TYR A 170 4.99 -4.42 4.89
C TYR A 170 4.16 -4.39 6.19
N GLN A 171 4.76 -4.78 7.32
CA GLN A 171 4.05 -4.94 8.60
C GLN A 171 4.10 -3.69 9.49
N SER A 172 4.90 -2.68 9.14
CA SER A 172 5.06 -1.45 9.94
C SER A 172 5.16 -0.19 9.07
N ARG A 173 4.98 0.98 9.69
CA ARG A 173 5.23 2.29 9.07
C ARG A 173 6.59 2.36 8.39
N THR A 174 7.62 1.87 9.08
CA THR A 174 9.00 1.93 8.61
C THR A 174 9.17 1.09 7.35
N ASP A 175 8.53 -0.07 7.29
CA ASP A 175 8.62 -0.95 6.13
C ASP A 175 7.86 -0.39 4.93
N VAL A 176 6.65 0.15 5.16
CA VAL A 176 5.89 0.85 4.10
C VAL A 176 6.66 2.05 3.59
N ARG A 177 7.26 2.87 4.47
CA ARG A 177 8.09 4.01 4.05
C ARG A 177 9.32 3.57 3.28
N ARG A 178 9.98 2.47 3.67
CA ARG A 178 11.12 1.92 2.92
C ARG A 178 10.69 1.51 1.51
N ALA A 179 9.53 0.88 1.38
CA ALA A 179 8.96 0.49 0.10
C ALA A 179 8.65 1.67 -0.83
N ILE A 180 8.16 2.79 -0.30
CA ILE A 180 7.93 4.04 -1.05
C ILE A 180 9.21 4.53 -1.75
N TYR A 181 10.37 4.33 -1.13
CA TYR A 181 11.68 4.72 -1.69
C TYR A 181 12.43 3.56 -2.35
N SER A 182 11.77 2.41 -2.53
CA SER A 182 12.40 1.26 -3.18
C SER A 182 12.56 1.52 -4.69
N PRO A 183 13.56 0.88 -5.33
CA PRO A 183 13.69 0.95 -6.79
C PRO A 183 12.43 0.53 -7.55
N PHE A 184 11.65 -0.38 -6.98
CA PHE A 184 10.41 -0.88 -7.58
C PHE A 184 9.18 0.00 -7.33
N ALA A 185 9.32 1.09 -6.57
CA ALA A 185 8.22 1.99 -6.23
C ALA A 185 7.57 2.63 -7.47
N LEU A 186 8.29 2.77 -8.58
CA LEU A 186 7.77 3.31 -9.83
C LEU A 186 6.61 2.47 -10.39
N LEU A 187 6.60 1.15 -10.11
CA LEU A 187 5.52 0.25 -10.52
C LEU A 187 4.21 0.46 -9.74
N MET A 188 4.22 1.23 -8.64
CA MET A 188 2.98 1.69 -8.00
C MET A 188 2.23 2.71 -8.87
N ASN A 189 2.90 3.37 -9.81
CA ASN A 189 2.31 4.45 -10.59
C ASN A 189 2.28 4.17 -12.10
N ARG A 190 3.16 3.30 -12.60
CA ARG A 190 3.39 3.10 -14.03
C ARG A 190 3.52 1.61 -14.36
N GLU A 191 3.31 1.28 -15.64
CA GLU A 191 3.47 -0.08 -16.18
C GLU A 191 4.83 -0.28 -16.87
N GLU A 192 5.76 0.64 -16.68
CA GLU A 192 7.09 0.59 -17.29
C GLU A 192 7.94 -0.48 -16.59
N PRO A 193 8.39 -1.53 -17.30
CA PRO A 193 9.20 -2.58 -16.70
C PRO A 193 10.53 -2.04 -16.17
N ILE A 194 10.98 -2.57 -15.04
CA ILE A 194 12.25 -2.17 -14.41
C ILE A 194 13.32 -3.20 -14.73
N PRO A 195 14.40 -2.83 -15.46
CA PRO A 195 15.48 -3.74 -15.77
C PRO A 195 16.34 -3.99 -14.53
N VAL A 196 16.64 -5.25 -14.25
CA VAL A 196 17.35 -5.69 -13.04
C VAL A 196 18.27 -6.87 -13.33
N THR A 197 19.19 -7.12 -12.41
CA THR A 197 20.10 -8.28 -12.45
C THR A 197 19.90 -9.14 -11.21
N LEU A 198 20.03 -10.46 -11.33
CA LEU A 198 20.02 -11.34 -10.16
C LEU A 198 21.32 -11.25 -9.36
N LYS A 199 21.19 -11.13 -8.04
CA LYS A 199 22.33 -11.13 -7.09
C LYS A 199 22.81 -12.55 -6.77
N GLU A 200 21.88 -13.49 -6.77
CA GLU A 200 22.13 -14.89 -6.39
C GLU A 200 21.18 -15.84 -7.11
N LYS A 201 21.47 -17.15 -7.04
CA LYS A 201 20.60 -18.17 -7.60
C LYS A 201 19.23 -18.16 -6.91
N SER A 202 18.17 -18.00 -7.69
CA SER A 202 16.80 -17.92 -7.19
C SER A 202 15.84 -18.81 -7.97
N TYR A 203 15.01 -19.56 -7.24
CA TYR A 203 13.96 -20.39 -7.84
C TYR A 203 12.82 -19.53 -8.38
N LEU A 204 12.20 -19.99 -9.47
CA LEU A 204 11.06 -19.36 -10.09
C LEU A 204 9.76 -20.02 -9.67
N TYR A 205 8.70 -19.21 -9.61
CA TYR A 205 7.38 -19.59 -9.12
C TYR A 205 6.32 -19.27 -10.18
N ASN A 206 5.28 -20.11 -10.29
CA ASN A 206 4.16 -19.88 -11.21
C ASN A 206 3.21 -18.76 -10.73
N GLY A 207 3.35 -18.31 -9.47
CA GLY A 207 2.61 -17.20 -8.90
C GLY A 207 3.33 -16.67 -7.64
N PRO A 208 2.89 -15.54 -7.09
CA PRO A 208 3.54 -14.87 -5.96
C PRO A 208 3.21 -15.57 -4.62
N ASN A 209 3.52 -16.85 -4.50
CA ASN A 209 3.36 -17.62 -3.27
C ASN A 209 4.36 -18.76 -3.20
N ILE A 210 4.73 -19.15 -1.98
CA ILE A 210 5.73 -20.20 -1.73
C ILE A 210 5.33 -21.59 -2.26
N LYS A 211 4.03 -21.88 -2.36
CA LYS A 211 3.50 -23.19 -2.82
C LYS A 211 3.70 -23.39 -4.32
N ASN A 212 3.80 -22.31 -5.08
CA ASN A 212 3.98 -22.32 -6.53
C ASN A 212 5.43 -22.51 -6.98
N LYS A 213 6.32 -22.96 -6.09
CA LYS A 213 7.74 -23.18 -6.39
C LYS A 213 7.92 -24.19 -7.51
N THR A 214 8.77 -23.85 -8.48
CA THR A 214 9.11 -24.75 -9.59
C THR A 214 10.55 -25.26 -9.47
N LYS A 215 10.93 -26.17 -10.37
CA LYS A 215 12.33 -26.60 -10.55
C LYS A 215 13.17 -25.60 -11.35
N LYS A 216 12.54 -24.61 -11.99
CA LYS A 216 13.24 -23.57 -12.76
C LYS A 216 13.88 -22.57 -11.81
N TYR A 217 15.01 -22.02 -12.22
CA TYR A 217 15.75 -21.01 -11.49
C TYR A 217 16.51 -20.12 -12.45
N LEU A 218 16.87 -18.93 -11.98
CA LEU A 218 17.85 -18.05 -12.59
C LEU A 218 19.09 -17.98 -11.68
N ILE A 219 20.22 -17.58 -12.23
CA ILE A 219 21.50 -17.50 -11.51
C ILE A 219 21.98 -16.04 -11.41
N ALA A 220 22.98 -15.81 -10.55
CA ALA A 220 23.59 -14.50 -10.41
C ALA A 220 24.10 -13.97 -11.76
N GLY A 221 23.86 -12.70 -12.04
CA GLY A 221 24.24 -12.06 -13.31
C GLY A 221 23.19 -12.15 -14.42
N ASP A 222 22.16 -13.00 -14.29
CA ASP A 222 21.05 -13.04 -15.25
C ASP A 222 20.29 -11.71 -15.23
N ARG A 223 20.00 -11.18 -16.42
CA ARG A 223 19.26 -9.92 -16.61
C ARG A 223 17.80 -10.21 -16.92
N VAL A 224 16.91 -9.52 -16.23
CA VAL A 224 15.45 -9.63 -16.40
C VAL A 224 14.81 -8.25 -16.31
N ASN A 225 13.57 -8.14 -16.76
CA ASN A 225 12.73 -6.99 -16.43
C ASN A 225 11.71 -7.40 -15.37
N VAL A 226 11.42 -6.51 -14.42
CA VAL A 226 10.33 -6.66 -13.47
C VAL A 226 9.12 -5.89 -13.99
N ASP A 227 8.04 -6.63 -14.28
CA ASP A 227 6.81 -6.05 -14.83
C ASP A 227 5.79 -5.73 -13.72
N LYS A 228 5.78 -6.55 -12.65
CA LYS A 228 4.85 -6.40 -11.52
C LYS A 228 5.51 -6.75 -10.20
N VAL A 229 5.00 -6.13 -9.14
CA VAL A 229 5.39 -6.44 -7.76
C VAL A 229 4.13 -6.65 -6.94
N THR A 230 4.14 -7.61 -6.01
CA THR A 230 3.10 -7.77 -5.00
C THR A 230 3.67 -8.48 -3.77
N ALA A 231 3.41 -7.97 -2.56
CA ALA A 231 3.80 -8.64 -1.30
C ALA A 231 5.28 -9.08 -1.21
N GLY A 232 6.19 -8.34 -1.84
CA GLY A 232 7.63 -8.67 -1.91
C GLY A 232 8.04 -9.65 -3.01
N TRP A 233 7.09 -10.09 -3.84
CA TRP A 233 7.31 -10.89 -5.03
C TRP A 233 7.42 -10.00 -6.26
N CYS A 234 8.36 -10.33 -7.14
CA CYS A 234 8.60 -9.66 -8.40
C CYS A 234 8.28 -10.63 -9.55
N GLU A 235 7.38 -10.21 -10.45
CA GLU A 235 7.14 -10.90 -11.71
C GLU A 235 8.24 -10.50 -12.69
N VAL A 236 9.09 -11.47 -13.03
CA VAL A 236 10.21 -11.29 -13.92
C VAL A 236 9.90 -11.82 -15.31
N ASN A 237 10.36 -11.08 -16.30
CA ASN A 237 10.32 -11.42 -17.70
C ASN A 237 11.75 -11.69 -18.17
N TYR A 238 12.04 -12.97 -18.44
CA TYR A 238 13.34 -13.44 -18.89
C TYR A 238 13.27 -13.89 -20.35
N SER A 239 14.04 -13.25 -21.22
CA SER A 239 14.06 -13.54 -22.65
C SER A 239 15.28 -14.33 -23.12
N GLY A 240 16.21 -14.71 -22.24
CA GLY A 240 17.57 -15.24 -22.51
C GLY A 240 17.73 -16.19 -23.72
N GLY A 241 17.70 -15.63 -24.93
CA GLY A 241 17.75 -16.33 -26.21
C GLY A 241 16.52 -17.16 -26.58
N ALA A 242 15.44 -17.18 -25.77
CA ALA A 242 14.27 -18.01 -26.02
C ALA A 242 13.24 -17.31 -26.94
N LYS A 243 12.60 -18.06 -27.86
CA LYS A 243 11.55 -17.54 -28.75
C LYS A 243 10.33 -16.98 -28.02
N LYS A 244 10.10 -17.39 -26.77
CA LYS A 244 9.04 -16.85 -25.90
C LYS A 244 9.65 -16.44 -24.56
N PRO A 245 9.47 -15.19 -24.13
CA PRO A 245 9.87 -14.76 -22.80
C PRO A 245 9.19 -15.60 -21.71
N LEU A 246 9.94 -15.91 -20.67
CA LEU A 246 9.46 -16.61 -19.49
C LEU A 246 8.98 -15.58 -18.47
N GLN A 247 7.66 -15.53 -18.24
CA GLN A 247 7.03 -14.70 -17.21
C GLN A 247 6.78 -15.56 -15.97
N MET A 248 7.51 -15.30 -14.88
CA MET A 248 7.44 -16.06 -13.62
C MET A 248 7.74 -15.16 -12.43
N TRP A 249 7.49 -15.65 -11.22
CA TRP A 249 7.67 -14.89 -9.99
C TRP A 249 8.92 -15.34 -9.22
N LEU A 250 9.57 -14.41 -8.54
CA LEU A 250 10.63 -14.66 -7.54
C LEU A 250 10.59 -13.60 -6.44
N MET A 251 11.35 -13.76 -5.35
CA MET A 251 11.43 -12.74 -4.29
C MET A 251 12.21 -11.52 -4.78
N CYS A 252 11.66 -10.32 -4.62
CA CYS A 252 12.33 -9.08 -5.05
C CYS A 252 13.71 -8.89 -4.41
N ASP A 253 13.91 -9.42 -3.19
CA ASP A 253 15.18 -9.34 -2.46
C ASP A 253 16.34 -10.05 -3.18
N ALA A 254 16.06 -10.94 -4.14
CA ALA A 254 17.09 -11.58 -4.97
C ALA A 254 17.61 -10.69 -6.11
N LEU A 255 16.99 -9.53 -6.32
CA LEU A 255 17.27 -8.65 -7.45
C LEU A 255 18.13 -7.44 -7.04
N ASP A 256 18.90 -6.96 -8.01
CA ASP A 256 19.66 -5.72 -7.96
C ASP A 256 19.17 -4.79 -9.08
N THR A 257 18.89 -3.54 -8.72
CA THR A 257 18.46 -2.49 -9.66
C THR A 257 19.61 -1.65 -10.15
N ASP A 258 20.84 -1.89 -9.68
CA ASP A 258 22.06 -1.21 -10.13
C ASP A 258 22.47 -1.69 -11.54
N MET A 259 21.63 -1.42 -12.53
CA MET A 259 22.04 -1.42 -13.92
C MET A 259 22.84 -0.14 -14.22
N ASN A 260 24.12 -0.17 -13.83
CA ASN A 260 25.20 0.78 -14.16
C ASN A 260 25.16 2.19 -13.52
N GLU A 261 25.61 2.32 -12.27
CA GLU A 261 26.46 3.47 -11.88
C GLU A 261 27.96 3.16 -12.09
N LYS A 262 28.36 1.89 -12.20
CA LYS A 262 29.77 1.51 -12.37
C LYS A 262 30.32 1.56 -13.81
N ASN A 263 29.51 1.94 -14.80
CA ASN A 263 29.96 2.17 -16.18
C ASN A 263 29.87 3.65 -16.63
N GLN A 264 29.67 4.60 -15.71
CA GLN A 264 29.76 6.04 -16.00
C GLN A 264 30.96 6.74 -15.33
N ILE A 265 31.87 5.99 -14.69
CA ILE A 265 33.21 6.48 -14.32
C ILE A 265 34.24 5.73 -15.17
N GLY A 266 34.13 5.87 -16.49
CA GLY A 266 34.96 5.20 -17.47
C GLY A 266 34.77 5.79 -18.86
N GLY A 267 34.78 7.12 -18.96
CA GLY A 267 34.46 7.80 -20.21
C GLY A 267 34.53 9.31 -20.12
N ARG A 268 35.52 9.86 -19.42
CA ARG A 268 35.94 11.25 -19.62
C ARG A 268 37.26 11.22 -20.36
N CYS A 269 37.19 11.04 -21.68
CA CYS A 269 38.26 11.50 -22.55
C CYS A 269 38.31 13.02 -22.39
N GLY A 270 39.27 13.49 -21.60
CA GLY A 270 39.70 14.87 -21.66
C GLY A 270 40.24 15.12 -23.06
N ASN A 271 39.73 16.16 -23.71
CA ASN A 271 40.47 16.81 -24.78
C ASN A 271 41.82 17.23 -24.20
N HIS A 272 42.89 16.54 -24.55
CA HIS A 272 44.16 17.13 -24.94
C HIS A 272 45.08 16.03 -25.49
N GLU A 273 45.79 16.42 -26.54
CA GLU A 273 46.72 15.64 -27.34
C GLU A 273 47.72 14.84 -26.48
N ASN A 274 47.84 13.53 -26.75
CA ASN A 274 49.07 12.77 -27.00
C ASN A 274 48.96 11.30 -26.57
N GLY A 275 48.92 10.42 -27.58
CA GLY A 275 49.48 9.05 -27.62
C GLY A 275 49.25 8.07 -26.46
N CYS A 276 48.36 7.08 -26.65
CA CYS A 276 48.40 5.83 -25.89
C CYS A 276 48.97 4.69 -26.76
N ARG A 277 50.12 4.17 -26.31
CA ARG A 277 50.84 3.01 -26.86
C ARG A 277 50.37 1.76 -26.09
N PHE A 278 49.92 0.73 -26.80
CA PHE A 278 49.60 -0.58 -26.21
C PHE A 278 50.87 -1.29 -25.72
N ARG A 279 50.77 -2.00 -24.59
CA ARG A 279 51.66 -3.11 -24.26
C ARG A 279 50.83 -4.30 -23.80
N GLU A 280 51.36 -5.47 -24.18
CA GLU A 280 50.86 -6.84 -24.08
C GLU A 280 50.33 -7.25 -22.70
#